data_AF-A0A9D1H1W2-F1
#
_entry.id   AF-A0A9D1H1W2-F1
#
_cell.length_a   1.000
_cell.length_b   1.000
_cell.length_c   1.000
_cell.angle_alpha   90.00
_cell.angle_beta   90.00
_cell.angle_gamma   90.00
#
_symmetry.space_group_name_H-M   'P 1'
#
loop_
_entity.id
_entity.type
_entity.pdbx_description
1 polymer ?
#
loop_
_entity_poly.entity_id
_entity_poly.type
_entity_poly.pdbx_seq_one_letter_code
_entity_poly.pdbx_strand_id
1 'polypeptide(L)' 'MENKEQHITSIGGQAVMEGVMMRGPYKTAVSVRKPDGEIATKIEENGVKTRPKICRLPIIRGCVNFFDSLVIGMKALM' A
#
# COMPACT_ATOMS: atom_id res chain seq x y z
N MET A 1 31.47 16.70 0.42
CA MET A 1 30.59 15.53 0.25
C MET A 1 29.25 15.90 0.85
N GLU A 2 28.27 16.19 0.00
CA GLU A 2 26.95 16.70 0.40
C GLU A 2 26.22 15.61 1.19
N ASN A 3 25.90 15.88 2.45
CA ASN A 3 25.22 14.93 3.32
C ASN A 3 23.75 14.86 2.90
N LYS A 4 23.44 13.93 1.99
CA LYS A 4 22.09 13.73 1.46
C LYS A 4 21.26 13.07 2.56
N GLU A 5 20.48 13.86 3.30
CA GLU A 5 19.57 13.36 4.33
C GLU A 5 18.70 12.24 3.74
N GLN A 6 18.84 11.03 4.30
CA GLN A 6 18.07 9.89 3.85
C GLN A 6 16.62 10.04 4.35
N HIS A 7 15.71 10.41 3.43
CA HIS A 7 14.28 10.46 3.73
C HIS A 7 13.71 9.03 3.86
N ILE A 8 13.72 8.48 5.08
CA ILE A 8 13.17 7.17 5.38
C ILE A 8 11.64 7.27 5.43
N THR A 9 10.97 6.63 4.47
CA THR A 9 9.50 6.52 4.45
C THR A 9 9.10 5.11 4.80
N SER A 10 8.05 4.96 5.61
CA SER A 10 7.42 3.65 5.83
C SER A 10 6.73 3.20 4.55
N ILE A 11 7.36 2.26 3.84
CA ILE A 11 6.80 1.60 2.67
C ILE A 11 6.53 0.13 3.03
N GLY A 12 5.33 -0.33 2.72
CA GLY A 12 4.98 -1.75 2.71
C GLY A 12 4.56 -2.18 1.31
N GLY A 13 4.25 -3.44 1.12
CA GLY A 13 3.77 -3.92 -0.18
C GLY A 13 3.21 -5.33 -0.12
N GLN A 14 2.65 -5.76 -1.25
CA GLN A 14 2.14 -7.10 -1.49
C GLN A 14 2.54 -7.54 -2.90
N ALA A 15 2.77 -8.86 -3.07
CA ALA A 15 2.94 -9.46 -4.39
C ALA A 15 1.58 -9.60 -5.10
N VAL A 16 1.55 -9.29 -6.40
CA VAL A 16 0.41 -9.55 -7.29
C VAL A 16 0.86 -10.46 -8.43
N MET A 17 -0.06 -11.20 -9.06
CA MET A 17 0.29 -12.33 -9.94
C MET A 17 1.26 -11.96 -11.07
N GLU A 18 1.15 -10.77 -11.65
CA GLU A 18 2.01 -10.30 -12.76
C GLU A 18 2.78 -9.03 -12.40
N GLY A 19 3.03 -8.78 -11.12
CA GLY A 19 3.69 -7.54 -10.72
C GLY A 19 3.84 -7.30 -9.23
N VAL A 20 3.90 -6.03 -8.84
CA VAL A 20 4.13 -5.62 -7.46
C VAL A 20 3.20 -4.49 -7.03
N MET A 21 2.74 -4.54 -5.79
CA MET A 21 2.01 -3.46 -5.14
C MET A 21 2.85 -2.87 -4.01
N MET A 22 3.14 -1.58 -4.09
CA MET A 22 3.84 -0.81 -3.07
C MET A 22 2.91 0.22 -2.44
N ARG A 23 2.95 0.33 -1.12
CA ARG A 23 2.09 1.19 -0.31
C ARG A 23 2.94 2.09 0.56
N GLY A 24 2.86 3.40 0.31
CA GLY A 24 3.37 4.42 1.20
C GLY A 24 2.28 5.04 2.09
N PRO A 25 2.63 6.03 2.92
CA PRO A 25 1.66 6.72 3.77
C PRO A 25 0.58 7.44 2.96
N TYR A 26 0.95 8.04 1.83
CA TYR A 26 0.06 8.91 1.03
C TYR A 26 -0.40 8.31 -0.30
N LYS A 27 0.35 7.36 -0.87
CA LYS A 27 0.06 6.78 -2.18
C LYS A 27 0.27 5.28 -2.18
N THR A 28 -0.51 4.58 -2.99
CA THR A 28 -0.33 3.18 -3.31
C THR A 28 -0.13 3.06 -4.81
N ALA A 29 0.90 2.33 -5.22
CA ALA A 29 1.21 2.09 -6.63
C ALA A 29 1.17 0.58 -6.90
N VAL A 30 0.49 0.20 -7.98
CA VAL A 30 0.43 -1.17 -8.48
C VAL A 30 0.98 -1.17 -9.88
N SER A 31 2.01 -1.97 -10.13
CA SER A 31 2.61 -2.13 -11.45
C SER A 31 2.49 -3.58 -11.87
N VAL A 32 1.90 -3.83 -13.04
CA VAL A 32 1.70 -5.18 -13.61
C VAL A 32 2.24 -5.25 -15.03
N ARG A 33 2.79 -6.42 -15.39
CA ARG A 33 3.20 -6.75 -16.75
C ARG A 33 1.96 -7.15 -17.55
N LYS A 34 1.72 -6.45 -18.66
CA LYS A 34 0.69 -6.80 -19.64
C LYS A 34 1.19 -7.93 -20.56
N PRO A 35 0.29 -8.62 -21.29
CA PRO A 35 0.67 -9.66 -22.25
C PRO A 35 1.53 -9.15 -23.42
N ASP A 36 1.45 -7.85 -23.76
CA ASP A 36 2.26 -7.18 -24.78
C ASP A 36 3.71 -6.88 -24.31
N GLY A 37 4.02 -7.17 -23.04
CA GLY A 37 5.32 -6.92 -22.43
C GLY A 37 5.47 -5.53 -21.80
N GLU A 38 4.48 -4.64 -21.95
CA GLU A 38 4.48 -3.33 -21.30
C GLU A 38 4.17 -3.42 -19.81
N ILE A 39 4.59 -2.41 -19.04
CA ILE A 39 4.25 -2.29 -17.62
C ILE A 39 3.14 -1.25 -17.48
N ALA A 40 1.95 -1.71 -17.06
CA ALA A 40 0.89 -0.81 -16.63
C ALA A 40 1.10 -0.43 -15.16
N THR A 41 1.06 0.86 -14.84
CA THR A 41 1.15 1.34 -13.45
C THR A 41 -0.07 2.16 -13.09
N LYS A 42 -0.74 1.77 -12.00
CA LYS A 42 -1.88 2.49 -11.42
C LYS A 42 -1.44 3.09 -10.09
N ILE A 43 -1.69 4.39 -9.90
CA ILE A 43 -1.38 5.10 -8.65
C ILE A 43 -2.69 5.57 -8.04
N GLU A 44 -2.91 5.23 -6.77
CA GLU A 44 -4.06 5.64 -5.98
C GLU A 44 -3.61 6.45 -4.77
N GLU A 45 -4.36 7.49 -4.41
CA GLU A 45 -4.10 8.28 -3.20
C GLU A 45 -4.71 7.59 -1.97
N ASN A 46 -3.89 7.47 -0.93
CA ASN A 46 -4.31 6.93 0.35
C ASN A 46 -4.99 8.05 1.13
N GLY A 47 -6.32 7.99 1.25
CA GLY A 47 -7.08 8.94 2.06
C GLY A 47 -6.65 8.99 3.53
N VAL A 48 -6.96 10.10 4.20
CA VAL A 48 -6.63 10.32 5.62
C VAL A 48 -7.40 9.32 6.48
N LYS A 49 -6.66 8.42 7.14
CA LYS A 49 -7.24 7.42 8.05
C LYS A 49 -7.51 8.03 9.42
N THR A 50 -8.59 8.79 9.56
CA THR A 50 -9.07 9.23 10.87
C THR A 50 -9.75 8.06 11.57
N ARG A 51 -9.06 7.41 12.52
CA ARG A 51 -9.58 6.24 13.24
C ARG A 51 -9.98 6.58 14.68
N PRO A 52 -11.11 6.06 15.18
CA PRO A 52 -11.54 6.27 16.56
C PRO A 52 -10.59 5.57 17.56
N LYS A 53 -10.52 6.09 18.79
CA LYS A 53 -9.60 5.61 19.85
C LYS A 53 -9.76 4.12 20.18
N ILE A 54 -10.95 3.56 20.00
CA ILE A 54 -11.25 2.14 20.24
C ILE A 54 -10.47 1.20 19.31
N CYS A 55 -10.13 1.64 18.10
CA CYS A 55 -9.34 0.85 17.14
C CYS A 55 -7.85 0.72 17.52
N ARG A 56 -7.43 1.28 18.65
CA ARG A 56 -6.04 1.22 19.14
C ARG A 56 -5.79 0.01 20.06
N LEU A 57 -6.83 -0.66 20.55
CA LEU A 57 -6.71 -1.89 21.35
C LEU A 57 -6.06 -3.02 20.53
N PRO A 58 -5.18 -3.85 21.09
CA PRO A 58 -4.29 -4.74 20.32
C PRO A 58 -5.03 -5.73 19.40
N ILE A 59 -6.12 -6.36 19.88
CA ILE A 59 -6.91 -7.30 19.08
C ILE A 59 -7.67 -6.56 17.97
N ILE A 60 -8.39 -5.49 18.32
CA ILE A 60 -9.17 -4.69 17.36
C ILE A 60 -8.26 -4.06 16.32
N ARG A 61 -7.10 -3.53 16.73
CA ARG A 61 -6.06 -2.99 15.84
C ARG A 61 -5.62 -4.03 14.81
N GLY A 62 -5.40 -5.27 15.24
CA GLY A 62 -5.05 -6.39 14.36
C GLY A 62 -6.14 -6.65 13.32
N CYS A 63 -7.38 -6.83 13.75
CA CYS A 63 -8.52 -7.06 12.86
C CYS A 63 -8.70 -5.92 11.86
N VAL A 64 -8.69 -4.66 12.32
CA VAL A 64 -8.89 -3.50 11.44
C VAL A 64 -7.76 -3.40 10.41
N ASN A 65 -6.50 -3.62 10.80
CA ASN A 65 -5.39 -3.63 9.85
C ASN A 65 -5.48 -4.79 8.85
N PHE A 66 -5.96 -5.96 9.29
CA PHE A 66 -6.17 -7.10 8.42
C PHE A 66 -7.23 -6.80 7.36
N PHE A 67 -8.41 -6.30 7.75
CA PHE A 67 -9.47 -5.93 6.81
C PHE A 67 -9.03 -4.84 5.83
N ASP A 68 -8.29 -3.86 6.32
CA ASP A 68 -7.75 -2.78 5.51
C ASP A 68 -6.76 -3.33 4.46
N SER A 69 -5.80 -4.19 4.85
CA SER A 69 -4.91 -4.87 3.91
C SER A 69 -5.68 -5.74 2.91
N LEU A 70 -6.71 -6.45 3.34
CA LEU A 70 -7.55 -7.27 2.46
C LEU A 70 -8.25 -6.42 1.40
N VAL A 71 -8.89 -5.32 1.80
CA VAL A 71 -9.60 -4.41 0.86
C VAL A 71 -8.62 -3.81 -0.14
N ILE A 72 -7.44 -3.39 0.30
CA ILE A 72 -6.41 -2.87 -0.61
C ILE A 72 -5.87 -3.97 -1.55
N GLY A 73 -5.63 -5.18 -1.05
CA GLY A 73 -5.23 -6.32 -1.87
C GLY A 73 -6.27 -6.66 -2.94
N MET A 74 -7.55 -6.65 -2.58
CA MET A 74 -8.66 -6.88 -3.52
C MET A 74 -8.75 -5.77 -4.58
N LYS A 75 -8.60 -4.50 -4.18
CA LYS A 75 -8.55 -3.36 -5.12
C LYS A 75 -7.34 -3.37 -6.05
N ALA A 76 -6.23 -4.00 -5.64
CA ALA A 76 -5.07 -4.12 -6.50
C ALA A 76 -5.27 -5.21 -7.58
N LEU A 77 -6.15 -6.18 -7.32
CA LEU A 77 -6.50 -7.24 -8.28
C LEU A 77 -7.63 -6.84 -9.24
N MET A 78 -8.49 -5.90 -8.84
CA MET A 78 -9.69 -5.47 -9.55
C MET A 78 -9.53 -4.10 -10.21
#